data_AF-A4RWR5-F1
#
_entry.id   AF-A4RWR5-F1
#
_cell.length_a   1.000
_cell.length_b   1.000
_cell.length_c   1.000
_cell.angle_alpha   90.00
_cell.angle_beta   90.00
_cell.angle_gamma   90.00
#
_symmetry.space_group_name_H-M   'P 1'
#
loop_
_entity.id
_entity.type
_entity.pdbx_description
1 polymer ?
#
loop_
_entity_poly.entity_id
_entity_poly.type
_entity_poly.pdbx_seq_one_letter_code
_entity_poly.pdbx_strand_id
1 'polypeptide(L)' 'MPVESVPPFAIIVGAITAMGGLQYLTHGAAYGKPRAIGQDAFDRLVAARDERVKTAAASGRGAQK' A
#
# COMPACT_ATOMS: atom_id res chain seq x y z
N MET A 1 34.14 -21.74 13.24
CA MET A 1 32.97 -22.14 12.43
C MET A 1 32.06 -20.92 12.37
N PRO A 2 31.60 -20.44 11.20
CA PRO A 2 30.92 -19.13 11.08
C PRO A 2 29.57 -19.01 11.81
N VAL A 3 29.14 -20.07 12.51
CA VAL A 3 27.89 -20.15 13.28
C VAL A 3 27.82 -19.12 14.42
N GLU A 4 28.95 -18.71 14.99
CA GLU A 4 28.99 -17.65 16.02
C GLU A 4 28.60 -16.28 15.46
N SER A 5 28.73 -16.08 14.14
CA SER A 5 28.33 -14.85 13.45
C SER A 5 26.88 -14.88 12.97
N VAL A 6 26.20 -16.03 13.00
CA VAL A 6 24.81 -16.17 12.52
C VAL A 6 23.79 -15.43 13.41
N PRO A 7 23.87 -15.44 14.76
CA PRO A 7 22.92 -14.73 15.61
C PRO A 7 22.75 -13.23 15.29
N PRO A 8 23.82 -12.41 15.15
CA PRO A 8 23.65 -11.00 14.79
C PRO A 8 23.01 -10.81 13.40
N PHE A 9 23.37 -11.62 12.41
CA PHE A 9 22.73 -11.55 11.08
C PHE A 9 21.25 -11.94 11.12
N ALA A 10 20.89 -12.97 11.88
CA ALA A 10 19.50 -13.39 12.03
C ALA A 10 18.64 -12.29 12.64
N ILE A 11 19.16 -11.56 13.63
CA ILE A 11 18.47 -10.42 14.24
C ILE A 11 18.26 -9.31 13.21
N ILE A 12 19.28 -8.98 12.42
CA ILE A 12 19.21 -7.92 11.40
C ILE A 12 18.17 -8.27 10.34
N VAL A 13 18.21 -9.49 9.80
CA VAL A 13 17.24 -9.96 8.80
C VAL A 13 15.83 -9.97 9.38
N GLY A 14 15.66 -10.47 10.61
CA GLY A 14 14.37 -10.48 11.29
C GLY A 14 13.80 -9.07 11.46
N ALA A 15 14.63 -8.11 11.87
CA ALA A 15 14.22 -6.72 12.06
C ALA A 15 13.81 -6.05 10.74
N ILE A 16 14.61 -6.19 9.67
CA ILE A 16 14.30 -5.61 8.35
C ILE A 16 13.01 -6.22 7.78
N THR A 17 12.86 -7.54 7.90
CA THR A 17 11.67 -8.25 7.43
C THR A 17 10.43 -7.83 8.18
N ALA A 18 10.52 -7.73 9.51
CA ALA A 18 9.42 -7.25 10.35
C ALA A 18 9.02 -5.81 9.99
N MET A 19 10.00 -4.93 9.74
CA MET A 19 9.74 -3.54 9.36
C MET A 19 8.96 -3.47 8.03
N GLY A 20 9.40 -4.17 6.99
CA GLY A 20 8.73 -4.18 5.70
C GLY A 20 7.34 -4.82 5.77
N GLY A 21 7.21 -5.93 6.49
CA GLY A 21 5.93 -6.62 6.69
C GLY A 21 4.91 -5.76 7.43
N LEU A 22 5.33 -5.11 8.53
CA LEU A 22 4.44 -4.23 9.30
C LEU A 22 3.96 -3.05 8.46
N GLN A 23 4.84 -2.42 7.68
CA GLN A 23 4.45 -1.33 6.78
C GLN A 23 3.46 -1.79 5.70
N TYR A 24 3.67 -2.96 5.13
CA TYR A 24 2.76 -3.53 4.13
C TYR A 24 1.37 -3.82 4.72
N LEU A 25 1.33 -4.50 5.87
CA LEU A 25 0.07 -4.88 6.52
C LEU A 25 -0.72 -3.66 6.99
N THR A 26 -0.05 -2.68 7.61
CA THR A 26 -0.70 -1.44 8.07
C THR A 26 -1.29 -0.63 6.91
N HIS A 27 -0.57 -0.50 5.79
CA HIS A 27 -1.09 0.17 4.60
C HIS A 27 -2.27 -0.59 3.98
N GLY A 28 -2.16 -1.92 3.87
CA GLY A 28 -3.23 -2.77 3.36
C GLY A 28 -4.49 -2.68 4.20
N ALA A 29 -4.37 -2.63 5.54
CA ALA A 29 -5.50 -2.48 6.44
C ALA A 29 -6.17 -1.10 6.32
N ALA A 30 -5.39 -0.02 6.16
CA ALA A 30 -5.93 1.34 6.09
C ALA A 30 -6.62 1.66 4.75
N TYR A 31 -6.07 1.17 3.63
CA TYR A 31 -6.52 1.55 2.28
C TYR A 31 -7.19 0.41 1.51
N GLY A 32 -7.24 -0.80 2.07
CA GLY A 32 -7.84 -2.00 1.46
C GLY A 32 -7.08 -2.54 0.24
N LYS A 33 -5.94 -1.95 -0.12
CA LYS A 33 -5.12 -2.34 -1.26
C LYS A 33 -3.62 -2.18 -0.98
N PRO A 34 -2.75 -2.94 -1.66
CA PRO A 34 -1.31 -2.71 -1.61
C PRO A 34 -0.94 -1.31 -2.07
N ARG A 35 0.15 -0.76 -1.51
CA ARG A 35 0.66 0.56 -1.91
C ARG A 35 1.18 0.51 -3.34
N ALA A 36 0.63 1.34 -4.22
CA ALA A 36 1.16 1.50 -5.57
C ALA A 36 2.51 2.26 -5.52
N ILE A 37 3.52 1.72 -6.19
CA ILE A 37 4.87 2.31 -6.27
C ILE A 37 5.00 3.00 -7.64
N GLY A 38 5.73 4.11 -7.70
CA GLY A 38 6.02 4.78 -8.96
C GLY A 38 4.87 5.61 -9.53
N GLN A 39 3.90 6.01 -8.70
CA GLN A 39 2.77 6.81 -9.17
C GLN A 39 3.20 8.20 -9.65
N ASP A 40 2.88 8.47 -10.91
CA ASP A 40 3.13 9.76 -11.55
C ASP A 40 1.97 10.74 -11.31
N ALA A 41 2.02 11.91 -11.97
CA ALA A 41 0.97 12.91 -11.85
C ALA A 41 -0.37 12.44 -12.46
N PHE A 42 -0.31 11.67 -13.55
CA PHE A 42 -1.49 11.17 -14.24
C PHE A 42 -2.24 10.16 -13.37
N ASP A 43 -1.53 9.22 -12.74
CA ASP A 43 -2.11 8.22 -11.83
C ASP A 43 -2.89 8.85 -10.68
N ARG A 44 -2.36 9.95 -10.12
CA ARG A 44 -3.02 10.68 -9.03
C ARG A 44 -4.32 11.35 -9.50
N LEU A 45 -4.31 11.93 -10.70
CA LEU A 45 -5.49 12.55 -11.29
C LEU A 45 -6.56 11.51 -11.64
N VAL A 46 -6.16 10.35 -12.17
CA VAL A 46 -7.06 9.23 -12.44
C VAL A 46 -7.66 8.69 -11.15
N ALA A 47 -6.87 8.51 -10.09
CA ALA A 47 -7.38 8.08 -8.79
C ALA A 47 -8.42 9.06 -8.22
N ALA A 48 -8.17 10.37 -8.32
CA ALA A 48 -9.12 11.40 -7.89
C ALA A 48 -10.41 11.40 -8.73
N ARG A 49 -10.30 11.16 -10.05
CA ARG A 49 -11.46 10.98 -10.93
C ARG A 49 -12.27 9.76 -10.51
N ASP A 50 -11.64 8.63 -10.27
CA ASP A 50 -12.33 7.39 -9.94
C ASP A 50 -13.11 7.50 -8.62
N GLU A 51 -12.55 8.19 -7.63
CA GLU A 51 -13.29 8.47 -6.38
C GLU A 51 -14.50 9.39 -6.62
N ARG A 52 -14.40 10.38 -7.52
CA ARG A 52 -15.55 11.22 -7.92
C ARG A 52 -16.64 10.41 -8.65
N VAL A 53 -16.23 9.49 -9.52
CA VAL A 53 -17.18 8.64 -10.26
C VAL A 53 -17.88 7.66 -9.32
N LYS A 54 -17.13 7.00 -8.41
CA LYS A 54 -17.71 6.10 -7.41
C LYS A 54 -18.69 6.82 -6.50
N THR A 55 -18.35 8.01 -6.01
CA THR A 55 -19.24 8.82 -5.17
C THR A 55 -20.48 9.31 -5.95
N ALA A 56 -20.32 9.72 -7.22
CA ALA A 56 -21.44 10.09 -8.08
C ALA A 56 -22.38 8.90 -8.34
N ALA A 57 -21.83 7.72 -8.63
CA ALA A 57 -22.58 6.47 -8.83
C ALA A 57 -23.32 6.06 -7.56
N ALA A 58 -22.65 6.08 -6.41
CA ALA A 58 -23.26 5.75 -5.11
C ALA A 58 -24.37 6.74 -4.70
N SER A 59 -24.26 8.02 -5.12
CA SER A 59 -25.29 9.05 -4.85
C SER A 59 -26.42 9.12 -5.88
N GLY A 60 -26.47 8.20 -6.85
CA GLY A 60 -27.55 8.11 -7.85
C GLY A 60 -27.58 9.24 -8.90
N ARG A 61 -26.60 10.14 -8.89
CA ARG A 61 -26.51 11.29 -9.82
C ARG A 61 -25.95 10.94 -11.20
N GLY A 62 -25.50 9.69 -11.39
CA GLY A 62 -24.89 9.23 -12.64
C GLY A 62 -25.84 9.02 -13.82
N ALA A 63 -27.17 9.09 -13.62
CA ALA A 63 -28.17 8.84 -14.66
C ALA A 63 -28.97 10.08 -15.09
N GLN A 64 -28.63 11.28 -14.59
CA GLN A 64 -29.35 12.50 -14.95
C GLN A 64 -28.61 13.25 -16.07
N LYS A 65 -28.68 12.73 -17.29
CA LYS A 65 -28.65 13.49 -18.54
C LYS A 65 -29.29 12.67 -19.65
#